data_AF-A0A1Q7WBL5-F1
#
_entry.id   AF-A0A1Q7WBL5-F1
#
_cell.length_a   1.000
_cell.length_b   1.000
_cell.length_c   1.000
_cell.angle_alpha   90.00
_cell.angle_beta   90.00
_cell.angle_gamma   90.00
#
_symmetry.space_group_name_H-M   'P 1'
#
loop_
_entity.id
_entity.type
_entity.pdbx_description
1 polymer ?
#
loop_
_entity_poly.entity_id
_entity_poly.type
_entity_poly.pdbx_seq_one_letter_code
_entity_poly.pdbx_strand_id
1 'polypeptide(L)'
;MTEHGRVTHHGTGNISVGNSGTQTQGDRSSIWAPPEGTAARESEVAPAETLSADPDKTRNVFIVHGRDQQVTEAMFDLLRTLDLVPLEWEQLVAATGHAVPFLGDVVHQAPEQAQAALVLLTADDIVTLHPDLHTPKEPFYETNQACQPRPNVLIELGMVLAVYPKRTVVVEIGTIRPIADIAGRNVIRFDGSDLAVRKLAERLKVAGCAVDDRGVKRVDTAGFRGWGAHQRQP
;
A
#
# COMPACT_ATOMS: atom_id res chain seq x y z
N MET A 1 7.37 -36.09 -42.26
CA MET A 1 6.56 -36.34 -41.05
C MET A 1 7.50 -36.19 -39.87
N THR A 2 7.59 -34.97 -39.32
CA THR A 2 6.95 -34.52 -38.05
C THR A 2 7.64 -35.15 -36.83
N GLU A 3 8.05 -34.45 -35.77
CA GLU A 3 7.95 -33.04 -35.37
C GLU A 3 8.94 -32.80 -34.21
N HIS A 4 9.39 -31.56 -34.02
CA HIS A 4 10.32 -31.17 -32.95
C HIS A 4 9.57 -31.01 -31.61
N GLY A 5 10.05 -31.70 -30.57
CA GLY A 5 9.57 -31.54 -29.19
C GLY A 5 10.09 -30.25 -28.54
N ARG A 6 9.16 -29.36 -28.20
CA ARG A 6 9.38 -28.04 -27.58
C ARG A 6 9.70 -28.21 -26.09
N VAL A 7 10.87 -27.74 -25.66
CA VAL A 7 11.24 -27.59 -24.24
C VAL A 7 10.52 -26.36 -23.70
N THR A 8 9.68 -26.52 -22.68
CA THR A 8 9.07 -25.39 -21.95
C THR A 8 9.83 -25.15 -20.64
N HIS A 9 10.28 -23.90 -20.48
CA HIS A 9 10.87 -23.40 -19.25
C HIS A 9 9.83 -23.38 -18.12
N HIS A 10 10.13 -24.04 -17.00
CA HIS A 10 9.38 -23.88 -15.76
C HIS A 10 9.81 -22.57 -15.08
N GLY A 11 8.96 -21.54 -15.16
CA GLY A 11 9.06 -20.38 -14.30
C GLY A 11 8.75 -20.78 -12.85
N THR A 12 9.68 -20.51 -11.94
CA THR A 12 9.50 -20.68 -10.50
C THR A 12 8.41 -19.74 -9.99
N GLY A 13 7.26 -20.30 -9.62
CA GLY A 13 6.13 -19.58 -9.04
C GLY A 13 6.42 -19.00 -7.65
N ASN A 14 5.66 -17.97 -7.28
CA ASN A 14 5.72 -17.31 -5.97
C ASN A 14 5.42 -18.29 -4.83
N ILE A 15 6.29 -18.31 -3.83
CA ILE A 15 6.14 -19.09 -2.59
C ILE A 15 5.58 -18.15 -1.52
N SER A 16 4.33 -18.36 -1.11
CA SER A 16 3.78 -17.76 0.12
C SER A 16 3.96 -18.75 1.28
N VAL A 17 4.49 -18.26 2.40
CA VAL A 17 4.71 -19.06 3.62
C VAL A 17 3.58 -18.75 4.60
N GLY A 18 2.71 -19.73 4.85
CA GLY A 18 1.66 -19.63 5.87
C GLY A 18 2.21 -19.75 7.30
N ASN A 19 1.47 -19.23 8.28
CA ASN A 19 1.84 -19.18 9.70
C ASN A 19 1.94 -20.55 10.41
N SER A 20 1.72 -21.66 9.68
CA SER A 20 1.86 -23.05 10.17
C SER A 20 3.17 -23.71 9.73
N GLY A 21 4.07 -23.01 9.03
CA GLY A 21 5.33 -23.58 8.55
C GLY A 21 5.17 -24.66 7.47
N THR A 22 3.96 -24.84 6.94
CA THR A 22 3.68 -25.74 5.82
C THR A 22 3.61 -24.94 4.52
N GLN A 23 4.43 -25.34 3.54
CA GLN A 23 4.38 -24.83 2.16
C GLN A 23 3.18 -25.47 1.47
N THR A 24 2.09 -24.73 1.29
CA THR A 24 0.97 -25.17 0.45
C THR A 24 1.23 -24.73 -0.98
N GLN A 25 1.47 -25.72 -1.86
CA GLN A 25 1.50 -25.51 -3.30
C GLN A 25 0.07 -25.22 -3.75
N GLY A 26 -0.19 -24.02 -4.26
CA GLY A 26 -1.52 -23.61 -4.75
C GLY A 26 -2.06 -24.61 -5.76
N ASP A 27 -3.35 -24.91 -5.64
CA ASP A 27 -4.03 -25.81 -6.57
C ASP A 27 -3.96 -25.29 -8.01
N ARG A 28 -3.92 -26.22 -8.96
CA ARG A 28 -3.76 -25.95 -10.39
C ARG A 28 -5.08 -25.49 -11.01
N SER A 29 -5.59 -24.33 -10.60
CA SER A 29 -6.73 -23.70 -11.25
C SER A 29 -6.29 -23.13 -12.62
N SER A 30 -6.98 -23.56 -13.69
CA SER A 30 -6.63 -23.29 -15.08
C SER A 30 -6.90 -21.83 -15.49
N ILE A 31 -5.87 -21.14 -15.96
CA ILE A 31 -5.96 -19.79 -16.54
C ILE A 31 -6.63 -19.88 -17.91
N TRP A 32 -7.70 -19.09 -18.11
CA TRP A 32 -8.36 -18.88 -19.40
C TRP A 32 -7.37 -18.33 -20.45
N ALA A 33 -7.25 -19.02 -21.59
CA ALA A 33 -6.40 -18.60 -22.71
C ALA A 33 -7.22 -17.85 -23.78
N PRO A 34 -6.76 -16.68 -24.28
CA PRO A 34 -7.36 -16.02 -25.43
C PRO A 34 -6.94 -16.71 -26.75
N PRO A 35 -7.71 -16.58 -27.84
CA PRO A 35 -7.43 -17.28 -29.09
C PRO A 35 -6.20 -16.70 -29.81
N GLU A 36 -5.39 -17.59 -30.39
CA GLU A 36 -4.20 -17.26 -31.17
C GLU A 36 -4.56 -16.69 -32.55
N GLY A 37 -3.90 -15.59 -32.95
CA GLY A 37 -3.73 -15.27 -34.36
C GLY A 37 -3.78 -13.79 -34.73
N THR A 38 -2.65 -13.10 -34.63
CA THR A 38 -2.14 -12.22 -35.71
C THR A 38 -0.70 -11.80 -35.40
N ALA A 39 0.23 -12.26 -36.23
CA ALA A 39 1.63 -11.85 -36.19
C ALA A 39 1.80 -10.50 -36.90
N ALA A 40 2.49 -9.53 -36.28
CA ALA A 40 3.21 -8.48 -37.00
C ALA A 40 4.19 -7.69 -36.09
N ARG A 41 5.46 -7.77 -36.48
CA ARG A 41 6.55 -6.77 -36.40
C ARG A 41 7.18 -6.48 -35.03
N GLU A 42 8.35 -7.10 -34.85
CA GLU A 42 9.44 -6.56 -34.02
C GLU A 42 9.78 -5.15 -34.51
N SER A 43 9.59 -4.15 -33.65
CA SER A 43 10.12 -2.81 -33.84
C SER A 43 11.23 -2.61 -32.82
N GLU A 44 12.41 -2.35 -33.36
CA GLU A 44 13.67 -2.01 -32.70
C GLU A 44 13.46 -0.89 -31.66
N VAL A 45 13.79 -1.17 -30.39
CA VAL A 45 13.59 -0.24 -29.27
C VAL A 45 14.81 0.67 -29.17
N ALA A 46 14.64 1.94 -29.54
CA ALA A 46 15.58 3.03 -29.27
C ALA A 46 15.78 3.23 -27.74
N PRO A 47 16.91 3.81 -27.29
CA PRO A 47 17.19 3.95 -25.87
C PRO A 47 16.09 4.78 -25.20
N ALA A 48 15.54 4.27 -24.09
CA ALA A 48 14.52 4.96 -23.31
C ALA A 48 15.01 6.36 -22.94
N GLU A 49 14.43 7.36 -23.60
CA GLU A 49 14.57 8.75 -23.19
C GLU A 49 14.06 8.85 -21.76
N THR A 50 14.90 9.41 -20.90
CA THR A 50 14.57 9.73 -19.52
C THR A 50 13.37 10.69 -19.54
N LEU A 51 12.15 10.16 -19.36
CA LEU A 51 10.93 10.95 -19.21
C LEU A 51 11.18 11.95 -18.07
N SER A 52 11.35 13.22 -18.44
CA SER A 52 11.48 14.32 -17.50
C SER A 52 10.25 14.33 -16.61
N ALA A 53 10.44 14.10 -15.30
CA ALA A 53 9.38 14.18 -14.33
C ALA A 53 8.74 15.58 -14.40
N ASP A 54 7.41 15.64 -14.51
CA ASP A 54 6.68 16.87 -14.25
C ASP A 54 7.06 17.33 -12.82
N PRO A 55 7.72 18.49 -12.68
CA PRO A 55 8.25 18.92 -11.38
C PRO A 55 7.15 19.03 -10.32
N ASP A 56 5.88 19.20 -10.72
CA ASP A 56 4.75 19.33 -9.79
C ASP A 56 4.35 17.98 -9.14
N LYS A 57 4.48 16.86 -9.87
CA LYS A 57 4.05 15.55 -9.34
C LYS A 57 4.90 15.06 -8.17
N THR A 58 6.15 15.51 -8.08
CA THR A 58 7.10 15.06 -7.04
C THR A 58 6.64 15.41 -5.63
N ARG A 59 5.70 16.36 -5.48
CA ARG A 59 5.08 16.73 -4.21
C ARG A 59 3.79 15.96 -3.93
N ASN A 60 3.19 15.33 -4.94
CA ASN A 60 1.92 14.64 -4.81
C ASN A 60 2.09 13.29 -4.12
N VAL A 61 1.31 13.04 -3.07
CA VAL A 61 1.29 11.78 -2.32
C VAL A 61 -0.14 11.27 -2.27
N PHE A 62 -0.39 10.10 -2.86
CA PHE A 62 -1.69 9.45 -2.78
C PHE A 62 -1.91 8.85 -1.39
N ILE A 63 -3.01 9.22 -0.72
CA ILE A 63 -3.31 8.78 0.64
C ILE A 63 -4.41 7.72 0.62
N VAL A 64 -4.14 6.59 1.26
CA VAL A 64 -5.10 5.52 1.52
C VAL A 64 -5.36 5.48 3.02
N HIS A 65 -6.62 5.64 3.44
CA HIS A 65 -6.97 5.73 4.86
C HIS A 65 -8.38 5.18 5.16
N GLY A 66 -8.62 4.89 6.44
CA GLY A 66 -9.91 4.43 6.94
C GLY A 66 -10.87 5.57 7.31
N ARG A 67 -11.78 5.29 8.25
CA ARG A 67 -12.80 6.23 8.74
C ARG A 67 -12.29 7.15 9.85
N ASP A 68 -11.07 6.96 10.34
CA ASP A 68 -10.48 7.81 11.36
C ASP A 68 -10.11 9.19 10.82
N GLN A 69 -11.07 10.12 10.86
CA GLN A 69 -10.89 11.49 10.37
C GLN A 69 -9.85 12.27 11.18
N GLN A 70 -9.73 12.01 12.49
CA GLN A 70 -8.73 12.69 13.31
C GLN A 70 -7.31 12.38 12.83
N VAL A 71 -7.01 11.10 12.58
CA VAL A 71 -5.71 10.69 12.05
C VAL A 71 -5.51 11.21 10.63
N THR A 72 -6.54 11.11 9.79
CA THR A 72 -6.48 11.51 8.38
C THR A 72 -6.17 13.00 8.24
N GLU A 73 -6.98 13.88 8.85
CA GLU A 73 -6.82 15.32 8.79
C GLU A 73 -5.43 15.77 9.30
N ALA A 74 -5.02 15.24 10.45
CA ALA A 74 -3.73 15.58 11.04
C ALA A 74 -2.55 15.11 10.18
N MET A 75 -2.71 14.00 9.45
CA MET A 75 -1.68 13.49 8.55
C MET A 75 -1.61 14.28 7.25
N PHE A 76 -2.75 14.76 6.74
CA PHE A 76 -2.78 15.73 5.64
C PHE A 76 -2.07 17.03 6.02
N ASP A 77 -2.33 17.55 7.21
CA ASP A 77 -1.66 18.75 7.71
C ASP A 77 -0.17 18.52 7.88
N LEU A 78 0.25 17.39 8.44
CA LEU A 78 1.67 17.04 8.52
C LEU A 78 2.33 17.04 7.14
N LEU A 79 1.72 16.40 6.14
CA LEU A 79 2.26 16.37 4.78
C LEU A 79 2.37 17.78 4.18
N ARG A 80 1.38 18.65 4.40
CA ARG A 80 1.45 20.05 3.95
C ARG A 80 2.58 20.83 4.60
N THR A 81 2.91 20.56 5.88
CA THR A 81 4.09 21.17 6.52
C THR A 81 5.42 20.73 5.91
N LEU A 82 5.42 19.61 5.18
CA LEU A 82 6.57 19.09 4.43
C LEU A 82 6.61 19.59 2.97
N ASP A 83 5.78 20.56 2.62
CA ASP A 83 5.53 21.04 1.24
C ASP A 83 5.05 19.92 0.29
N LEU A 84 4.31 18.95 0.82
CA LEU A 84 3.69 17.89 0.03
C LEU A 84 2.20 18.15 -0.18
N VAL A 85 1.67 17.58 -1.27
CA VAL A 85 0.28 17.68 -1.68
C VAL A 85 -0.38 16.30 -1.50
N PRO A 86 -1.12 16.07 -0.39
CA PRO A 86 -1.86 14.84 -0.23
C PRO A 86 -3.05 14.79 -1.21
N LEU A 87 -3.22 13.65 -1.88
CA LEU A 87 -4.31 13.38 -2.81
C LEU A 87 -5.17 12.21 -2.29
N GLU A 88 -6.48 12.38 -2.34
CA GLU A 88 -7.46 11.32 -2.04
C GLU A 88 -7.79 10.49 -3.28
N TRP A 89 -8.37 9.30 -3.06
CA TRP A 89 -8.77 8.39 -4.12
C TRP A 89 -9.78 9.04 -5.08
N GLU A 90 -10.77 9.75 -4.55
CA GLU A 90 -11.79 10.46 -5.34
C GLU A 90 -11.17 11.50 -6.27
N GLN A 91 -10.05 12.13 -5.86
CA GLN A 91 -9.34 13.09 -6.70
C GLN A 91 -8.62 12.39 -7.86
N LEU A 92 -8.01 11.23 -7.61
CA LEU A 92 -7.41 10.41 -8.67
C LEU A 92 -8.47 9.84 -9.62
N VAL A 93 -9.62 9.43 -9.09
CA VAL A 93 -10.80 8.98 -9.85
C VAL A 93 -11.34 10.10 -10.74
N ALA A 94 -11.55 11.30 -10.19
CA ALA A 94 -12.06 12.44 -10.94
C ALA A 94 -11.15 12.81 -12.12
N ALA A 95 -9.83 12.69 -11.93
CA ALA A 95 -8.83 12.91 -12.98
C ALA A 95 -8.92 11.88 -14.13
N THR A 96 -9.51 10.70 -13.91
CA THR A 96 -9.73 9.72 -14.99
C THR A 96 -10.81 10.16 -15.98
N GLY A 97 -11.66 11.14 -15.64
CA GLY A 97 -12.76 11.63 -16.50
C GLY A 97 -13.93 10.66 -16.67
N HIS A 98 -13.95 9.52 -15.95
CA HIS A 98 -15.01 8.52 -16.02
C HIS A 98 -15.98 8.65 -14.84
N ALA A 99 -17.28 8.62 -15.11
CA ALA A 99 -18.32 8.68 -14.07
C ALA A 99 -18.39 7.42 -13.18
N VAL A 100 -17.90 6.27 -13.70
CA VAL A 100 -17.80 4.99 -12.98
C VAL A 100 -16.52 4.28 -13.45
N PRO A 101 -15.34 4.62 -12.92
CA PRO A 101 -14.09 4.00 -13.36
C PRO A 101 -14.03 2.54 -12.90
N PHE A 102 -13.42 1.69 -13.72
CA PHE A 102 -12.99 0.38 -13.23
C PHE A 102 -11.84 0.56 -12.24
N LEU A 103 -11.83 -0.25 -11.18
CA LEU A 103 -10.85 -0.16 -10.09
C LEU A 103 -9.40 -0.24 -10.60
N GLY A 104 -9.17 -0.99 -11.69
CA GLY A 104 -7.87 -1.09 -12.36
C GLY A 104 -7.43 0.16 -13.12
N ASP A 105 -8.36 0.96 -13.65
CA ASP A 105 -8.04 2.13 -14.49
C ASP A 105 -7.45 3.27 -13.65
N VAL A 106 -8.01 3.51 -12.46
CA VAL A 106 -7.49 4.46 -11.48
C VAL A 106 -6.08 4.05 -11.03
N VAL A 107 -5.89 2.74 -10.82
CA VAL A 107 -4.62 2.16 -10.38
C VAL A 107 -3.52 2.30 -11.42
N HIS A 108 -3.84 2.20 -12.72
CA HIS A 108 -2.87 2.39 -13.79
C HIS A 108 -2.41 3.85 -13.94
N GLN A 109 -3.31 4.83 -13.74
CA GLN A 109 -2.99 6.25 -13.91
C GLN A 109 -2.44 6.91 -12.64
N ALA A 110 -2.68 6.33 -11.46
CA ALA A 110 -2.23 6.91 -10.21
C ALA A 110 -0.72 7.26 -10.21
N PRO A 111 0.22 6.40 -10.69
CA PRO A 111 1.65 6.71 -10.70
C PRO A 111 2.07 7.90 -11.57
N GLU A 112 1.22 8.32 -12.50
CA GLU A 112 1.41 9.52 -13.31
C GLU A 112 1.06 10.78 -12.52
N GLN A 113 0.10 10.68 -11.60
CA GLN A 113 -0.44 11.79 -10.83
C GLN A 113 0.24 11.97 -9.46
N ALA A 114 0.70 10.88 -8.84
CA ALA A 114 1.35 10.91 -7.53
C ALA A 114 2.74 10.26 -7.55
N GLN A 115 3.67 10.87 -6.80
CA GLN A 115 5.03 10.38 -6.67
C GLN A 115 5.13 9.18 -5.73
N ALA A 116 4.35 9.17 -4.65
CA ALA A 116 4.34 8.10 -3.67
C ALA A 116 2.91 7.83 -3.23
N ALA A 117 2.73 6.68 -2.57
CA ALA A 117 1.51 6.38 -1.84
C ALA A 117 1.79 6.22 -0.35
N LEU A 118 0.93 6.79 0.48
CA LEU A 118 0.97 6.67 1.93
C LEU A 118 -0.29 5.94 2.40
N VAL A 119 -0.11 4.80 3.06
CA VAL A 119 -1.22 4.00 3.59
C VAL A 119 -1.27 4.13 5.10
N LEU A 120 -2.40 4.58 5.62
CA LEU A 120 -2.67 4.76 7.05
C LEU A 120 -3.49 3.57 7.57
N LEU A 121 -2.85 2.74 8.40
CA LEU A 121 -3.46 1.59 9.06
C LEU A 121 -3.82 1.97 10.50
N THR A 122 -5.10 2.26 10.71
CA THR A 122 -5.69 2.60 12.01
C THR A 122 -6.54 1.45 12.55
N ALA A 123 -6.74 1.44 13.88
CA ALA A 123 -7.61 0.50 14.58
C ALA A 123 -9.10 0.82 14.37
N ASP A 124 -9.62 0.61 13.17
CA ASP A 124 -10.97 1.05 12.79
C ASP A 124 -12.07 0.04 13.13
N ASP A 125 -11.83 -1.24 12.82
CA ASP A 125 -12.78 -2.32 13.04
C ASP A 125 -12.31 -3.22 14.18
N ILE A 126 -13.27 -3.84 14.89
CA ILE A 126 -13.01 -4.89 15.88
C ILE A 126 -13.38 -6.24 15.26
N VAL A 127 -12.46 -7.21 15.34
CA VAL A 127 -12.61 -8.55 14.76
C VAL A 127 -12.15 -9.63 15.72
N THR A 128 -12.55 -10.87 15.47
CA THR A 128 -12.03 -12.07 16.13
C THR A 128 -11.97 -13.21 15.11
N LEU A 129 -11.03 -14.13 15.26
CA LEU A 129 -11.03 -15.35 14.46
C LEU A 129 -12.27 -16.19 14.80
N HIS A 130 -12.79 -16.90 13.81
CA HIS A 130 -13.88 -17.85 14.06
C HIS A 130 -13.39 -18.95 15.01
N PRO A 131 -14.10 -19.27 16.11
CA PRO A 131 -13.63 -20.20 17.13
C PRO A 131 -13.26 -21.59 16.61
N ASP A 132 -14.01 -22.11 15.64
CA ASP A 132 -13.74 -23.43 15.04
C ASP A 132 -12.42 -23.50 14.25
N LEU A 133 -11.80 -22.35 13.96
CA LEU A 133 -10.50 -22.27 13.28
C LEU A 133 -9.32 -22.17 14.26
N HIS A 134 -9.57 -22.13 15.57
CA HIS A 134 -8.51 -22.08 16.57
C HIS A 134 -7.67 -23.36 16.59
N THR A 135 -6.36 -23.19 16.66
CA THR A 135 -5.41 -24.27 16.95
C THR A 135 -5.04 -24.28 18.45
N PRO A 136 -4.43 -25.37 18.97
CA PRO A 136 -4.03 -25.43 20.38
C PRO A 136 -3.00 -24.38 20.82
N LYS A 137 -2.34 -23.69 19.88
CA LYS A 137 -1.31 -22.68 20.15
C LYS A 137 -1.59 -21.40 19.36
N GLU A 138 -2.77 -20.83 19.57
CA GLU A 138 -3.09 -19.51 19.03
C GLU A 138 -2.39 -18.38 19.81
N PRO A 139 -1.95 -17.30 19.13
CA PRO A 139 -1.58 -16.06 19.79
C PRO A 139 -2.81 -15.33 20.32
N PHE A 140 -2.61 -14.45 21.31
CA PHE A 140 -3.69 -13.77 22.04
C PHE A 140 -4.68 -13.02 21.12
N TYR A 141 -4.21 -12.43 20.02
CA TYR A 141 -5.02 -11.65 19.09
C TYR A 141 -5.87 -12.50 18.13
N GLU A 142 -5.70 -13.83 18.09
CA GLU A 142 -6.56 -14.72 17.31
C GLU A 142 -7.71 -15.26 18.17
N THR A 143 -7.49 -15.47 19.48
CA THR A 143 -8.54 -16.01 20.39
C THR A 143 -9.42 -14.97 21.06
N ASN A 144 -9.06 -13.69 20.96
CA ASN A 144 -9.79 -12.59 21.56
C ASN A 144 -10.15 -11.57 20.48
N GLN A 145 -11.10 -10.69 20.79
CA GLN A 145 -11.34 -9.52 19.94
C GLN A 145 -10.03 -8.72 19.81
N ALA A 146 -9.78 -8.22 18.61
CA ALA A 146 -8.62 -7.42 18.24
C ALA A 146 -9.05 -6.32 17.27
N CYS A 147 -8.32 -5.20 17.25
CA CYS A 147 -8.57 -4.16 16.28
C CYS A 147 -7.86 -4.44 14.95
N GLN A 148 -8.42 -3.97 13.85
CA GLN A 148 -7.79 -4.03 12.52
C GLN A 148 -8.15 -2.79 11.68
N PRO A 149 -7.39 -2.52 10.59
CA PRO A 149 -7.79 -1.56 9.57
C PRO A 149 -9.06 -1.98 8.86
N ARG A 150 -9.77 -1.00 8.27
CA ARG A 150 -10.95 -1.25 7.42
C ARG A 150 -10.59 -2.21 6.27
N PRO A 151 -11.46 -3.18 5.92
CA PRO A 151 -11.23 -4.07 4.79
C PRO A 151 -10.93 -3.36 3.46
N ASN A 152 -11.59 -2.23 3.19
CA ASN A 152 -11.34 -1.44 1.98
C ASN A 152 -9.87 -0.96 1.91
N VAL A 153 -9.33 -0.46 3.03
CA VAL A 153 -7.93 -0.02 3.14
C VAL A 153 -6.96 -1.16 2.88
N LEU A 154 -7.29 -2.38 3.32
CA LEU A 154 -6.46 -3.56 3.08
C LEU A 154 -6.43 -3.95 1.59
N ILE A 155 -7.58 -3.85 0.90
CA ILE A 155 -7.68 -4.09 -0.54
C ILE A 155 -6.87 -3.03 -1.31
N GLU A 156 -7.07 -1.76 -0.97
CA GLU A 156 -6.37 -0.63 -1.57
C GLU A 156 -4.86 -0.68 -1.33
N LEU A 157 -4.43 -1.10 -0.14
CA LEU A 157 -3.02 -1.37 0.15
C LEU A 157 -2.45 -2.40 -0.83
N GLY A 158 -3.16 -3.50 -1.08
CA GLY A 158 -2.74 -4.50 -2.07
C GLY A 158 -2.57 -3.90 -3.47
N MET A 159 -3.53 -3.08 -3.91
CA MET A 159 -3.49 -2.40 -5.20
C MET A 159 -2.34 -1.41 -5.29
N VAL A 160 -2.16 -0.58 -4.27
CA VAL A 160 -1.06 0.40 -4.19
C VAL A 160 0.30 -0.30 -4.19
N LEU A 161 0.44 -1.43 -3.49
CA LEU A 161 1.69 -2.20 -3.52
C LEU A 161 1.98 -2.78 -4.91
N ALA A 162 0.96 -3.05 -5.72
CA ALA A 162 1.14 -3.51 -7.10
C ALA A 162 1.66 -2.39 -8.02
N VAL A 163 1.17 -1.15 -7.87
CA VAL A 163 1.55 -0.03 -8.77
C VAL A 163 2.60 0.93 -8.24
N TYR A 164 2.82 0.96 -6.93
CA TYR A 164 3.91 1.68 -6.26
C TYR A 164 4.87 0.73 -5.52
N PRO A 165 5.38 -0.35 -6.15
CA PRO A 165 6.10 -1.42 -5.42
C PRO A 165 7.32 -0.94 -4.63
N LYS A 166 7.94 0.18 -5.05
CA LYS A 166 9.11 0.81 -4.39
C LYS A 166 8.79 2.16 -3.72
N ARG A 167 7.56 2.67 -3.87
CA ARG A 167 7.17 4.04 -3.48
C ARG A 167 5.94 4.08 -2.57
N THR A 168 5.54 2.94 -2.01
CA THR A 168 4.54 2.84 -0.95
C THR A 168 5.19 2.99 0.41
N VAL A 169 4.67 3.91 1.22
CA VAL A 169 4.96 4.05 2.65
C VAL A 169 3.74 3.58 3.42
N VAL A 170 3.96 2.66 4.37
CA VAL A 170 2.89 2.14 5.23
C VAL A 170 3.10 2.65 6.64
N VAL A 171 2.04 3.17 7.25
CA VAL A 171 2.05 3.72 8.60
C VAL A 171 1.00 3.00 9.45
N GLU A 172 1.43 2.48 10.59
CA GLU A 172 0.56 1.90 11.62
C GLU A 172 0.33 2.91 12.73
N ILE A 173 -0.93 3.13 13.10
CA ILE A 173 -1.33 4.03 14.17
C ILE A 173 -2.20 3.26 15.16
N GLY A 174 -1.71 3.13 16.39
CA GLY A 174 -2.39 2.41 17.46
C GLY A 174 -2.03 0.92 17.53
N THR A 175 -2.88 0.14 18.17
CA THR A 175 -2.70 -1.31 18.31
C THR A 175 -3.63 -2.02 17.34
N ILE A 176 -3.05 -2.66 16.33
CA ILE A 176 -3.78 -3.49 15.37
C ILE A 176 -3.26 -4.92 15.40
N ARG A 177 -4.10 -5.90 15.08
CA ARG A 177 -3.65 -7.28 14.90
C ARG A 177 -2.59 -7.35 13.79
N PRO A 178 -1.54 -8.18 13.93
CA PRO A 178 -0.55 -8.36 12.89
C PRO A 178 -1.20 -8.85 11.58
N ILE A 179 -0.78 -8.26 10.46
CA ILE A 179 -1.19 -8.69 9.12
C ILE A 179 0.01 -9.41 8.49
N ALA A 180 -0.11 -10.73 8.29
CA ALA A 180 1.02 -11.59 7.93
C ALA A 180 1.71 -11.17 6.61
N ASP A 181 0.94 -10.78 5.59
CA ASP A 181 1.47 -10.46 4.25
C ASP A 181 2.23 -9.12 4.18
N ILE A 182 2.10 -8.26 5.19
CA ILE A 182 2.89 -7.02 5.30
C ILE A 182 4.05 -7.14 6.30
N ALA A 183 4.13 -8.24 7.06
CA ALA A 183 5.15 -8.43 8.10
C ALA A 183 6.60 -8.49 7.55
N GLY A 184 6.77 -8.77 6.25
CA GLY A 184 8.05 -8.70 5.56
C GLY A 184 8.43 -7.30 5.04
N ARG A 185 7.56 -6.29 5.19
CA ARG A 185 7.79 -4.92 4.72
C ARG A 185 8.10 -3.99 5.90
N ASN A 186 8.95 -3.00 5.65
CA ASN A 186 9.30 -2.00 6.66
C ASN A 186 8.15 -0.98 6.82
N VAL A 187 7.43 -1.07 7.93
CA VAL A 187 6.28 -0.24 8.31
C VAL A 187 6.71 0.79 9.37
N ILE A 188 6.13 1.99 9.30
CA ILE A 188 6.34 3.03 10.31
C ILE A 188 5.24 2.90 11.37
N ARG A 189 5.61 2.52 12.60
CA ARG A 189 4.72 2.69 13.75
C ARG A 189 4.77 4.15 14.19
N PHE A 190 3.68 4.87 13.97
CA PHE A 190 3.59 6.29 14.25
C PHE A 190 2.96 6.48 15.62
N ASP A 191 3.73 7.08 16.53
CA ASP A 191 3.35 7.37 17.92
C ASP A 191 3.24 8.89 18.18
N GLY A 192 3.26 9.69 17.12
CA GLY A 192 3.28 11.14 17.19
C GLY A 192 4.61 11.76 17.62
N SER A 193 5.66 10.97 17.91
CA SER A 193 6.96 11.50 18.29
C SER A 193 7.67 12.19 17.13
N ASP A 194 8.55 13.14 17.45
CA ASP A 194 9.44 13.77 16.44
C ASP A 194 10.26 12.72 15.67
N LEU A 195 10.58 11.59 16.31
CA LEU A 195 11.27 10.48 15.65
C LEU A 195 10.39 9.82 14.59
N ALA A 196 9.11 9.56 14.89
CA ALA A 196 8.17 9.01 13.92
C ALA A 196 7.94 9.99 12.75
N VAL A 197 7.79 11.28 13.04
CA VAL A 197 7.68 12.32 12.00
C VAL A 197 8.90 12.36 11.08
N ARG A 198 10.12 12.37 11.64
CA ARG A 198 11.35 12.30 10.84
C ARG A 198 11.45 11.03 10.01
N LYS A 199 11.09 9.87 10.58
CA LYS A 199 11.08 8.60 9.84
C LYS A 199 10.12 8.66 8.65
N LEU A 200 8.94 9.24 8.82
CA LEU A 200 7.98 9.43 7.73
C LEU A 200 8.56 10.33 6.62
N ALA A 201 9.08 11.50 6.99
CA ALA A 201 9.71 12.43 6.04
C ALA A 201 10.85 11.77 5.26
N GLU A 202 11.75 11.06 5.94
CA GLU A 202 12.86 10.34 5.28
C GLU A 202 12.35 9.23 4.36
N ARG A 203 11.30 8.50 4.74
CA ARG A 203 10.74 7.45 3.88
C ARG A 203 10.10 8.03 2.62
N LEU A 204 9.44 9.19 2.72
CA LEU A 204 8.87 9.90 1.59
C LEU A 204 9.97 10.45 0.66
N LYS A 205 11.08 10.97 1.20
CA LYS A 205 12.27 11.32 0.39
C LYS A 205 12.81 10.12 -0.38
N VAL A 206 12.94 8.96 0.28
CA VAL A 206 13.37 7.71 -0.37
C VAL A 206 12.38 7.25 -1.44
N ALA A 207 11.08 7.53 -1.27
CA ALA A 207 10.05 7.29 -2.29
C ALA A 207 10.10 8.31 -3.46
N GLY A 208 11.01 9.28 -3.41
CA GLY A 208 11.25 10.29 -4.44
C GLY A 208 10.42 11.56 -4.27
N CYS A 209 9.77 11.76 -3.12
CA CYS A 209 9.02 12.98 -2.86
C CYS A 209 9.95 14.17 -2.62
N ALA A 210 9.57 15.34 -3.13
CA ALA A 210 10.27 16.61 -2.92
C ALA A 210 9.94 17.21 -1.54
N VAL A 211 10.35 16.51 -0.48
CA VAL A 211 10.09 16.90 0.92
C VAL A 211 10.91 18.14 1.29
N ASP A 212 10.26 19.20 1.76
CA ASP A 212 10.90 20.31 2.44
C ASP A 212 10.81 20.15 3.96
N ASP A 213 11.88 19.67 4.58
CA ASP A 213 11.95 19.45 6.02
C ASP A 213 12.65 20.59 6.79
N ARG A 214 12.99 21.69 6.11
CA ARG A 214 13.66 22.84 6.73
C ARG A 214 12.79 23.49 7.83
N GLY A 215 11.47 23.28 7.79
CA GLY A 215 10.49 23.71 8.78
C GLY A 215 10.08 22.67 9.85
N VAL A 216 10.49 21.40 9.74
CA VAL A 216 9.99 20.29 10.59
C VAL A 216 10.38 20.42 12.06
N LYS A 217 11.34 21.29 12.38
CA LYS A 217 11.68 21.67 13.77
C LYS A 217 10.51 22.30 14.55
N ARG A 218 9.37 22.60 13.92
CA ARG A 218 8.22 23.26 14.54
C ARG A 218 6.87 22.57 14.26
N VAL A 219 6.87 21.27 13.96
CA VAL A 219 5.61 20.51 14.00
C VAL A 219 5.22 20.38 15.46
N ASP A 220 4.04 20.89 15.83
CA ASP A 220 3.50 20.70 17.18
C ASP A 220 3.11 19.24 17.37
N THR A 221 4.07 18.43 17.82
CA THR A 221 3.84 17.00 18.08
C THR A 221 2.90 16.76 19.26
N ALA A 222 2.51 17.80 20.01
CA ALA A 222 1.44 17.68 21.00
C ALA A 222 0.10 17.36 20.34
N GLY A 223 -0.16 17.85 19.11
CA GLY A 223 -1.37 17.56 18.35
C GLY A 223 -1.52 16.09 17.91
N PHE A 224 -0.42 15.33 17.92
CA PHE A 224 -0.42 13.90 17.62
C PHE A 224 -0.53 13.03 18.87
N ARG A 225 -0.24 13.59 20.04
CA ARG A 225 -0.33 12.89 21.32
C ARG A 225 -1.79 12.89 21.77
N GLY A 226 -2.36 11.70 21.90
CA GLY A 226 -3.73 11.53 22.39
C GLY A 226 -4.78 11.28 21.32
N TRP A 227 -4.39 10.93 20.10
CA TRP A 227 -5.34 10.43 19.11
C TRP A 227 -6.14 9.24 19.63
N GLY A 228 -7.43 9.22 19.30
CA GLY A 228 -8.32 8.11 19.64
C GLY A 228 -7.76 6.77 19.14
N ALA A 229 -7.12 6.75 17.97
CA ALA A 229 -6.45 5.58 17.41
C ALA A 229 -5.44 4.92 18.37
N HIS A 230 -4.72 5.68 19.20
CA HIS A 230 -3.77 5.14 20.17
C HIS A 230 -4.44 4.50 21.40
N GLN A 231 -5.69 4.89 21.66
CA GLN A 231 -6.44 4.48 22.85
C GLN A 231 -7.45 3.38 22.55
N ARG A 232 -7.77 3.14 21.28
CA ARG A 232 -8.71 2.09 20.88
C ARG A 232 -8.21 0.73 21.34
N GLN A 233 -9.12 0.02 21.99
CA GLN A 233 -9.02 -1.36 22.40
C GLN A 233 -10.34 -2.04 22.02
N PRO A 234 -10.33 -3.36 21.80
CA PRO A 234 -11.53 -4.15 21.54
C PRO A 234 -12.58 -4.07 22.64
#